data_AF-A0A382ZBS9-F1
#
_entry.id   AF-A0A382ZBS9-F1
#
_cell.length_a   1.000
_cell.length_b   1.000
_cell.length_c   1.000
_cell.angle_alpha   90.00
_cell.angle_beta   90.00
_cell.angle_gamma   90.00
#
_symmetry.space_group_name_H-M   'P 1'
#
loop_
_entity.id
_entity.type
_entity.pdbx_description
1 polymer ?
#
loop_
_entity_poly.entity_id
_entity_poly.type
_entity_poly.pdbx_seq_one_letter_code
_entity_poly.pdbx_strand_id
1 'polypeptide(L)'
;MITSYKHMTFVGNNLPCGIYVLLITVLSDLDLKFGRFKKGKVIHLPRSNYLYIGSALGQKGSTSLARRLVRHATRTSDRKPHQIRPQMLKFFPNIQLGKGDLRPSKPKNLFWNIDHLLNCTEAEINGLVSLRIEAKLEAEIGKQLELRPDTHIIEKGLGANDIKGNTHLLQFVDSNRNWPSLIDSLVQTWSVH
;
A
#
# COMPACT_ATOMS: atom_id res chain seq x y z
N MET A 1 11.07 16.48 5.48
CA MET A 1 11.33 16.68 4.03
C MET A 1 10.22 15.96 3.26
N ILE A 2 9.67 16.58 2.21
CA ILE A 2 8.67 15.95 1.34
C ILE A 2 9.27 15.87 -0.06
N THR A 3 9.22 14.68 -0.66
CA THR A 3 9.76 14.45 -2.00
C THR A 3 8.73 13.68 -2.82
N SER A 4 8.35 14.23 -3.97
CA SER A 4 7.35 13.64 -4.86
C SER A 4 7.93 13.31 -6.22
N TYR A 5 7.45 12.23 -6.82
CA TYR A 5 7.79 11.82 -8.18
C TYR A 5 6.60 11.10 -8.81
N LYS A 6 6.03 11.71 -9.86
CA LYS A 6 4.77 11.26 -10.48
C LYS A 6 3.68 11.11 -9.40
N HIS A 7 3.07 9.94 -9.28
CA HIS A 7 2.01 9.66 -8.29
C HIS A 7 2.54 9.07 -6.97
N MET A 8 3.84 9.25 -6.69
CA MET A 8 4.46 8.79 -5.44
C MET A 8 4.91 9.98 -4.59
N THR A 9 4.54 9.99 -3.32
CA THR A 9 4.95 11.00 -2.33
C THR A 9 5.66 10.30 -1.17
N PHE A 10 6.83 10.80 -0.79
CA PHE A 10 7.60 10.34 0.35
C PHE A 10 7.79 11.48 1.35
N VAL A 11 7.43 11.23 2.60
CA VAL A 11 7.51 12.18 3.71
C VAL A 11 8.54 11.65 4.71
N GLY A 12 9.45 12.51 5.15
CA GLY A 12 10.46 12.21 6.15
C GLY A 12 11.88 12.07 5.63
N ASN A 13 12.80 11.73 6.53
CA ASN A 13 14.24 11.66 6.28
C ASN A 13 14.64 10.33 5.60
N ASN A 14 15.94 10.09 5.46
CA ASN A 14 16.51 8.92 4.75
C ASN A 14 16.36 7.58 5.50
N LEU A 15 15.20 7.32 6.11
CA LEU A 15 14.90 6.06 6.78
C LEU A 15 14.48 4.97 5.78
N PRO A 16 14.96 3.72 5.91
CA PRO A 16 14.60 2.60 5.02
C PRO A 16 13.31 1.89 5.44
N CYS A 17 12.64 2.41 6.46
CA CYS A 17 11.46 1.85 7.10
C CYS A 17 10.34 2.88 7.16
N GLY A 18 9.11 2.41 7.39
CA GLY A 18 7.97 3.31 7.55
C GLY A 18 6.63 2.68 7.25
N ILE A 19 5.66 3.57 7.06
CA ILE A 19 4.28 3.25 6.73
C ILE A 19 4.01 3.71 5.31
N TYR A 20 3.10 3.03 4.62
CA TYR A 20 2.69 3.39 3.29
C TYR A 20 1.19 3.22 3.09
N VAL A 21 0.64 4.06 2.23
CA VAL A 21 -0.72 3.96 1.70
C VAL A 21 -0.62 3.82 0.20
N LEU A 22 -1.21 2.76 -0.34
CA LEU A 22 -1.34 2.52 -1.78
C LEU A 22 -2.70 3.00 -2.25
N LEU A 23 -2.72 3.72 -3.36
CA LEU A 23 -3.94 3.95 -4.15
C LEU A 23 -4.01 2.85 -5.22
N ILE A 24 -5.04 2.01 -5.13
CA ILE A 24 -5.26 0.86 -6.00
C ILE A 24 -6.55 1.09 -6.79
N THR A 25 -6.49 0.98 -8.11
CA THR A 25 -7.69 1.01 -8.95
C THR A 25 -8.06 -0.41 -9.34
N VAL A 26 -9.32 -0.78 -9.12
CA VAL A 26 -9.94 -2.01 -9.60
C VAL A 26 -10.72 -1.67 -10.87
N LEU A 27 -10.34 -2.26 -11.99
CA LEU A 27 -10.74 -1.89 -13.36
C LEU A 27 -12.10 -2.47 -13.76
N SER A 28 -12.53 -3.54 -13.11
CA SER A 28 -13.83 -4.20 -13.30
C SER A 28 -14.26 -4.81 -11.97
N ASP A 29 -15.54 -5.12 -11.81
CA ASP A 29 -16.02 -5.82 -10.62
C ASP A 29 -15.28 -7.16 -10.45
N LEU A 30 -14.94 -7.51 -9.21
CA LEU A 30 -14.15 -8.69 -8.86
C LEU A 30 -14.72 -9.40 -7.66
N ASP A 31 -14.90 -10.71 -7.76
CA ASP A 31 -15.15 -11.58 -6.62
C ASP A 31 -13.86 -12.31 -6.25
N LEU A 32 -13.31 -12.00 -5.07
CA LEU A 32 -11.97 -12.44 -4.70
C LEU A 32 -11.92 -13.09 -3.32
N LYS A 33 -11.18 -14.20 -3.23
CA LYS A 33 -10.73 -14.77 -1.94
C LYS A 33 -9.41 -14.14 -1.53
N PHE A 34 -9.40 -13.51 -0.37
CA PHE A 34 -8.21 -12.91 0.23
C PHE A 34 -7.43 -13.93 1.08
N GLY A 35 -7.05 -15.05 0.47
CA GLY A 35 -6.40 -16.17 1.16
C GLY A 35 -7.34 -16.85 2.14
N ARG A 36 -6.91 -17.04 3.39
CA ARG A 36 -7.72 -17.63 4.47
C ARG A 36 -8.57 -16.63 5.25
N PHE A 37 -8.58 -15.35 4.86
CA PHE A 37 -9.37 -14.32 5.52
C PHE A 37 -10.83 -14.74 5.66
N LYS A 38 -11.38 -14.65 6.88
CA LYS A 38 -12.71 -15.15 7.24
C LYS A 38 -13.02 -16.54 6.66
N LYS A 39 -12.09 -17.49 6.87
CA LYS A 39 -12.19 -18.88 6.37
C LYS A 39 -12.29 -18.98 4.84
N GLY A 40 -11.69 -18.04 4.11
CA GLY A 40 -11.69 -18.01 2.65
C GLY A 40 -12.99 -17.48 2.05
N LYS A 41 -13.71 -16.62 2.79
CA LYS A 41 -14.89 -15.91 2.29
C LYS A 41 -14.53 -15.16 0.99
N VAL A 42 -15.38 -15.31 -0.01
CA VAL A 42 -15.33 -14.51 -1.25
C VAL A 42 -15.89 -13.13 -0.94
N ILE A 43 -15.17 -12.09 -1.33
CA ILE A 43 -15.55 -10.69 -1.12
C ILE A 43 -15.72 -10.06 -2.49
N HIS A 44 -16.87 -9.42 -2.69
CA HIS A 44 -17.16 -8.64 -3.88
C HIS A 44 -16.49 -7.26 -3.78
N LEU A 45 -15.76 -6.88 -4.82
CA LEU A 45 -15.11 -5.59 -4.99
C LEU A 45 -15.65 -4.93 -6.26
N PRO A 46 -16.51 -3.90 -6.15
CA PRO A 46 -16.95 -3.16 -7.31
C PRO A 46 -15.78 -2.42 -7.98
N ARG A 47 -15.90 -2.15 -9.28
CA ARG A 47 -14.98 -1.27 -10.03
C ARG A 47 -14.89 0.09 -9.31
N SER A 48 -13.73 0.37 -8.72
CA SER A 48 -13.53 1.56 -7.90
C SER A 48 -12.05 1.80 -7.59
N ASN A 49 -11.78 2.84 -6.80
CA ASN A 49 -10.48 3.04 -6.18
C ASN A 49 -10.51 2.54 -4.74
N TYR A 50 -9.35 2.14 -4.26
CA TYR A 50 -9.15 1.54 -2.95
C TYR A 50 -7.88 2.08 -2.33
N LEU A 51 -7.90 2.25 -1.01
CA LEU A 51 -6.73 2.51 -0.20
C LEU A 51 -6.31 1.21 0.46
N TYR A 52 -5.01 0.93 0.42
CA TYR A 52 -4.40 -0.07 1.26
C TYR A 52 -3.31 0.54 2.12
N ILE A 53 -3.43 0.39 3.44
CA ILE A 53 -2.37 0.78 4.38
C ILE A 53 -1.54 -0.44 4.81
N GLY A 54 -0.23 -0.24 4.93
CA GLY A 54 0.65 -1.22 5.55
C GLY A 54 1.91 -0.59 6.12
N SER A 55 2.66 -1.36 6.91
CA SER A 55 3.99 -0.98 7.38
C SER A 55 5.11 -1.89 6.88
N ALA A 56 6.33 -1.35 6.92
CA ALA A 56 7.57 -2.04 6.64
C ALA A 56 8.67 -1.47 7.55
N LEU A 57 8.75 -2.00 8.77
CA LEU A 57 9.65 -1.49 9.82
C LEU A 57 11.06 -2.11 9.78
N GLY A 58 11.35 -2.98 8.81
CA GLY A 58 12.65 -3.60 8.68
C GLY A 58 13.71 -2.61 8.19
N GLN A 59 14.90 -2.65 8.78
CA GLN A 59 16.02 -1.78 8.38
C GLN A 59 16.75 -2.30 7.13
N LYS A 60 16.64 -3.61 6.85
CA LYS A 60 17.33 -4.30 5.75
C LYS A 60 16.47 -5.45 5.21
N GLY A 61 16.85 -5.99 4.06
CA GLY A 61 16.23 -7.19 3.48
C GLY A 61 14.78 -6.97 3.01
N SER A 62 14.04 -8.07 2.83
CA SER A 62 12.69 -8.09 2.25
C SER A 62 11.63 -7.34 3.10
N THR A 63 11.93 -7.07 4.36
CA THR A 63 11.05 -6.33 5.28
C THR A 63 11.32 -4.81 5.29
N SER A 64 12.33 -4.34 4.56
CA SER A 64 12.54 -2.91 4.31
C SER A 64 11.48 -2.31 3.40
N LEU A 65 11.21 -1.02 3.57
CA LEU A 65 10.14 -0.28 2.89
C LEU A 65 10.27 -0.35 1.37
N ALA A 66 11.46 -0.05 0.82
CA ALA A 66 11.70 -0.15 -0.61
C ALA A 66 11.35 -1.53 -1.18
N ARG A 67 11.84 -2.61 -0.54
CA ARG A 67 11.60 -3.98 -1.03
C ARG A 67 10.15 -4.43 -0.81
N ARG A 68 9.50 -3.98 0.26
CA ARG A 68 8.06 -4.25 0.49
C ARG A 68 7.19 -3.62 -0.60
N LEU A 69 7.42 -2.35 -0.89
CA LEU A 69 6.69 -1.61 -1.93
C LEU A 69 6.90 -2.22 -3.32
N VAL A 70 8.14 -2.54 -3.68
CA VAL A 70 8.44 -3.22 -4.96
C VAL A 70 7.79 -4.61 -5.02
N ARG A 71 7.74 -5.34 -3.91
CA ARG A 71 7.06 -6.64 -3.82
C ARG A 71 5.55 -6.50 -4.02
N HIS A 72 4.91 -5.47 -3.48
CA HIS A 72 3.49 -5.17 -3.75
C HIS A 72 3.25 -4.90 -5.21
N ALA A 73 4.11 -4.12 -5.85
CA ALA A 73 4.05 -3.83 -7.28
C ALA A 73 4.48 -5.01 -8.19
N THR A 74 4.87 -6.15 -7.63
CA THR A 74 5.25 -7.37 -8.35
C THR A 74 4.11 -8.39 -8.27
N ARG A 75 3.75 -8.99 -9.42
CA ARG A 75 2.78 -10.10 -9.51
C ARG A 75 3.52 -11.45 -9.50
N THR A 76 2.78 -12.53 -9.27
CA THR A 76 3.32 -13.90 -9.28
C THR A 76 3.37 -14.44 -10.71
N SER A 77 4.19 -15.48 -10.92
CA SER A 77 4.42 -16.10 -12.23
C SER A 77 4.92 -15.07 -13.26
N ASP A 78 4.66 -15.30 -14.55
CA ASP A 78 5.07 -14.40 -15.64
C ASP A 78 4.10 -13.22 -15.86
N ARG A 79 3.21 -12.96 -14.89
CA ARG A 79 2.29 -11.81 -14.98
C ARG A 79 3.09 -10.52 -14.98
N LYS A 80 2.73 -9.62 -15.90
CA LYS A 80 3.32 -8.29 -15.97
C LYS A 80 3.15 -7.58 -14.61
N PRO A 81 4.20 -6.97 -14.04
CA PRO A 81 4.08 -6.21 -12.80
C PRO A 81 3.20 -4.96 -12.99
N HIS A 82 2.80 -4.36 -11.88
CA HIS A 82 2.09 -3.07 -11.89
C HIS A 82 2.92 -1.99 -12.59
N GLN A 83 2.23 -1.06 -13.27
CA GLN A 83 2.87 -0.02 -14.08
C GLN A 83 3.74 0.95 -13.27
N ILE A 84 3.48 1.06 -11.96
CA ILE A 84 4.28 1.87 -11.04
C ILE A 84 5.65 1.25 -10.72
N ARG A 85 5.83 -0.08 -10.88
CA ARG A 85 7.06 -0.79 -10.44
C ARG A 85 8.33 -0.27 -11.11
N PRO A 86 8.42 -0.09 -12.44
CA PRO A 86 9.62 0.47 -13.06
C PRO A 86 9.93 1.88 -12.55
N GLN A 87 8.90 2.65 -12.21
CA GLN A 87 9.04 4.01 -11.66
C GLN A 87 9.63 3.96 -10.25
N MET A 88 9.16 3.03 -9.40
CA MET A 88 9.73 2.76 -8.08
C MET A 88 11.21 2.39 -8.18
N LEU A 89 11.57 1.44 -9.04
CA LEU A 89 12.95 0.97 -9.22
C LEU A 89 13.90 2.09 -9.67
N LYS A 90 13.43 2.98 -10.54
CA LYS A 90 14.19 4.15 -10.98
C LYS A 90 14.35 5.20 -9.87
N PHE A 91 13.31 5.40 -9.06
CA PHE A 91 13.22 6.54 -8.15
C PHE A 91 13.77 6.26 -6.74
N PHE A 92 13.56 5.06 -6.20
CA PHE A 92 13.92 4.74 -4.82
C PHE A 92 15.41 4.93 -4.47
N PRO A 93 16.37 4.64 -5.37
CA PRO A 93 17.78 4.95 -5.13
C PRO A 93 18.04 6.46 -4.96
N ASN A 94 17.34 7.31 -5.71
CA ASN A 94 17.55 8.77 -5.69
C ASN A 94 17.16 9.41 -4.36
N ILE A 95 16.19 8.82 -3.65
CA ILE A 95 15.75 9.25 -2.32
C ILE A 95 16.37 8.40 -1.20
N GLN A 96 17.40 7.59 -1.52
CA GLN A 96 18.09 6.71 -0.57
C GLN A 96 17.14 5.77 0.20
N LEU A 97 16.02 5.34 -0.41
CA LEU A 97 15.06 4.44 0.24
C LEU A 97 15.55 3.00 0.26
N GLY A 98 16.39 2.63 -0.71
CA GLY A 98 17.00 1.32 -0.83
C GLY A 98 18.22 1.34 -1.73
N LYS A 99 19.07 0.31 -1.59
CA LYS A 99 20.30 0.14 -2.37
C LYS A 99 20.29 -1.21 -3.09
N GLY A 100 21.02 -1.26 -4.22
CA GLY A 100 21.18 -2.45 -5.06
C GLY A 100 19.90 -2.81 -5.82
N ASP A 101 19.81 -4.05 -6.26
CA ASP A 101 18.58 -4.56 -6.88
C ASP A 101 17.48 -4.72 -5.82
N LEU A 102 16.38 -4.01 -6.05
CA LEU A 102 15.21 -4.00 -5.16
C LEU A 102 14.14 -5.02 -5.61
N ARG A 103 14.33 -5.68 -6.75
CA ARG A 103 13.42 -6.73 -7.22
C ARG A 103 13.43 -7.91 -6.24
N PRO A 104 12.29 -8.61 -6.05
CA PRO A 104 12.27 -9.83 -5.26
C PRO A 104 13.25 -10.85 -5.84
N SER A 105 14.12 -11.42 -5.00
CA SER A 105 15.08 -12.45 -5.40
C SER A 105 14.47 -13.84 -5.59
N LYS A 106 13.25 -14.04 -5.11
CA LYS A 106 12.47 -15.28 -5.24
C LYS A 106 11.10 -14.97 -5.84
N PRO A 107 10.47 -15.94 -6.53
CA PRO A 107 9.08 -15.83 -6.93
C PRO A 107 8.17 -15.41 -5.77
N LYS A 108 7.23 -14.52 -6.05
CA LYS A 108 6.30 -14.03 -5.04
C LYS A 108 5.28 -15.12 -4.68
N ASN A 109 5.18 -15.47 -3.41
CA ASN A 109 4.02 -16.16 -2.86
C ASN A 109 2.96 -15.14 -2.43
N LEU A 110 1.67 -15.50 -2.47
CA LEU A 110 0.59 -14.64 -1.96
C LEU A 110 0.48 -14.84 -0.44
N PHE A 111 1.13 -13.96 0.32
CA PHE A 111 1.23 -14.10 1.77
C PHE A 111 0.26 -13.17 2.51
N TRP A 112 0.24 -11.89 2.14
CA TRP A 112 -0.68 -10.92 2.72
C TRP A 112 -2.02 -10.97 2.01
N ASN A 113 -3.11 -10.59 2.70
CA ASN A 113 -4.43 -10.54 2.04
C ASN A 113 -4.37 -9.68 0.77
N ILE A 114 -3.74 -8.51 0.86
CA ILE A 114 -3.62 -7.60 -0.28
C ILE A 114 -2.85 -8.19 -1.46
N ASP A 115 -1.96 -9.17 -1.23
CA ASP A 115 -1.23 -9.82 -2.33
C ASP A 115 -2.21 -10.49 -3.30
N HIS A 116 -3.34 -11.00 -2.83
CA HIS A 116 -4.36 -11.62 -3.68
C HIS A 116 -4.96 -10.60 -4.65
N LEU A 117 -5.29 -9.40 -4.18
CA LEU A 117 -5.84 -8.34 -5.02
C LEU A 117 -4.79 -7.81 -5.99
N LEU A 118 -3.59 -7.52 -5.49
CA LEU A 118 -2.50 -6.99 -6.33
C LEU A 118 -2.00 -8.01 -7.37
N ASN A 119 -2.28 -9.30 -7.18
CA ASN A 119 -1.97 -10.30 -8.18
C ASN A 119 -2.99 -10.36 -9.34
N CYS A 120 -4.17 -9.76 -9.20
CA CYS A 120 -5.14 -9.63 -10.27
C CYS A 120 -4.64 -8.64 -11.34
N THR A 121 -4.91 -8.94 -12.60
CA THR A 121 -4.62 -8.05 -13.73
C THR A 121 -5.57 -6.85 -13.79
N GLU A 122 -6.71 -6.98 -13.13
CA GLU A 122 -7.78 -6.01 -12.99
C GLU A 122 -7.51 -5.01 -11.86
N ALA A 123 -6.45 -5.21 -11.06
CA ALA A 123 -6.04 -4.27 -10.03
C ALA A 123 -4.74 -3.58 -10.44
N GLU A 124 -4.65 -2.25 -10.34
CA GLU A 124 -3.42 -1.50 -10.59
C GLU A 124 -3.08 -0.54 -9.45
N ILE A 125 -1.80 -0.50 -9.04
CA ILE A 125 -1.32 0.50 -8.08
C ILE A 125 -1.03 1.78 -8.86
N ASN A 126 -1.83 2.80 -8.61
CA ASN A 126 -1.79 4.07 -9.33
C ASN A 126 -1.17 5.21 -8.50
N GLY A 127 -1.08 5.04 -7.18
CA GLY A 127 -0.44 6.02 -6.30
C GLY A 127 0.16 5.39 -5.05
N LEU A 128 1.09 6.13 -4.44
CA LEU A 128 1.76 5.74 -3.21
C LEU A 128 2.05 6.98 -2.36
N VAL A 129 1.68 6.95 -1.09
CA VAL A 129 2.24 7.85 -0.08
C VAL A 129 3.01 7.01 0.91
N SER A 130 4.20 7.45 1.32
CA SER A 130 4.94 6.79 2.38
C SER A 130 5.47 7.78 3.40
N LEU A 131 5.26 7.43 4.67
CA LEU A 131 5.81 8.11 5.83
C LEU A 131 7.04 7.32 6.29
N ARG A 132 8.23 7.91 6.09
CA ARG A 132 9.52 7.33 6.48
C ARG A 132 9.75 7.64 7.95
N ILE A 133 9.36 6.70 8.80
CA ILE A 133 9.33 6.86 10.25
C ILE A 133 9.51 5.51 10.95
N GLU A 134 10.12 5.49 12.13
CA GLU A 134 10.31 4.25 12.92
C GLU A 134 9.12 3.94 13.83
N ALA A 135 8.30 4.95 14.13
CA ALA A 135 7.11 4.84 14.97
C ALA A 135 6.06 3.89 14.36
N LYS A 136 5.40 3.12 15.22
CA LYS A 136 4.38 2.12 14.87
C LYS A 136 3.00 2.76 14.71
N LEU A 137 2.83 3.64 13.73
CA LEU A 137 1.58 4.40 13.50
C LEU A 137 0.58 3.70 12.56
N GLU A 138 0.83 2.46 12.14
CA GLU A 138 -0.04 1.75 11.17
C GLU A 138 -1.48 1.63 11.67
N ALA A 139 -1.68 1.29 12.94
CA ALA A 139 -3.01 1.19 13.55
C ALA A 139 -3.70 2.55 13.68
N GLU A 140 -2.94 3.59 14.02
CA GLU A 140 -3.48 4.94 14.18
C GLU A 140 -3.94 5.50 12.83
N ILE A 141 -3.07 5.43 11.82
CA ILE A 141 -3.39 5.89 10.48
C ILE A 141 -4.50 5.02 9.88
N GLY A 142 -4.49 3.71 10.13
CA GLY A 142 -5.58 2.81 9.73
C GLY A 142 -6.93 3.28 10.25
N LYS A 143 -6.99 3.69 11.53
CA LYS A 143 -8.20 4.28 12.13
C LYS A 143 -8.56 5.64 11.58
N GLN A 144 -7.58 6.51 11.35
CA GLN A 144 -7.82 7.80 10.71
C GLN A 144 -8.45 7.58 9.32
N LEU A 145 -7.92 6.65 8.54
CA LEU A 145 -8.46 6.31 7.22
C LEU A 145 -9.88 5.74 7.32
N GLU A 146 -10.18 4.81 8.22
CA GLU A 146 -11.53 4.28 8.43
C GLU A 146 -12.59 5.35 8.76
N LEU A 147 -12.17 6.45 9.39
CA LEU A 147 -13.06 7.54 9.80
C LEU A 147 -13.23 8.62 8.73
N ARG A 148 -12.50 8.54 7.61
CA ARG A 148 -12.62 9.55 6.55
C ARG A 148 -13.95 9.42 5.81
N PRO A 149 -14.63 10.54 5.49
CA PRO A 149 -15.93 10.52 4.81
C PRO A 149 -15.88 10.02 3.37
N ASP A 150 -14.69 9.98 2.76
CA ASP A 150 -14.45 9.52 1.39
C ASP A 150 -13.99 8.05 1.33
N THR A 151 -14.01 7.35 2.47
CA THR A 151 -13.64 5.93 2.55
C THR A 151 -14.80 5.07 3.04
N HIS A 152 -14.84 3.82 2.56
CA HIS A 152 -15.85 2.85 2.98
C HIS A 152 -15.22 1.49 3.28
N ILE A 153 -15.62 0.90 4.40
CA ILE A 153 -15.22 -0.46 4.77
C ILE A 153 -16.05 -1.45 3.93
N ILE A 154 -15.39 -2.13 2.97
CA ILE A 154 -16.04 -3.22 2.23
C ILE A 154 -16.20 -4.46 3.12
N GLU A 155 -15.19 -4.77 3.92
CA GLU A 155 -15.22 -5.92 4.81
C GLU A 155 -14.35 -5.70 6.05
N LYS A 156 -14.95 -5.76 7.23
CA LYS A 156 -14.27 -5.48 8.50
C LYS A 156 -13.13 -6.44 8.75
N GLY A 157 -11.95 -5.90 9.09
CA GLY A 157 -10.74 -6.67 9.39
C GLY A 157 -9.82 -6.94 8.21
N LEU A 158 -10.26 -6.62 6.98
CA LEU A 158 -9.53 -7.00 5.78
C LEU A 158 -8.17 -6.31 5.69
N GLY A 159 -7.10 -7.10 5.55
CA GLY A 159 -5.73 -6.61 5.44
C GLY A 159 -5.05 -6.26 6.77
N ALA A 160 -5.76 -6.40 7.90
CA ALA A 160 -5.31 -6.02 9.25
C ALA A 160 -5.31 -7.21 10.23
N ASN A 161 -4.94 -8.41 9.76
CA ASN A 161 -5.05 -9.64 10.58
C ASN A 161 -4.24 -9.58 11.89
N ASP A 162 -3.17 -8.81 11.89
CA ASP A 162 -2.26 -8.56 13.02
C ASP A 162 -2.70 -7.39 13.90
N ILE A 163 -3.65 -6.56 13.47
CA ILE A 163 -4.13 -5.39 14.20
C ILE A 163 -5.63 -5.52 14.47
N LYS A 164 -5.96 -6.05 15.66
CA LYS A 164 -7.35 -6.25 16.06
C LYS A 164 -8.13 -4.93 15.97
N GLY A 165 -9.31 -5.02 15.35
CA GLY A 165 -10.24 -3.90 15.23
C GLY A 165 -9.95 -2.95 14.07
N ASN A 166 -8.85 -3.10 13.34
CA ASN A 166 -8.54 -2.28 12.15
C ASN A 166 -9.03 -2.94 10.85
N THR A 167 -9.15 -2.15 9.80
CA THR A 167 -9.38 -2.56 8.41
C THR A 167 -8.44 -1.77 7.52
N HIS A 168 -7.55 -2.47 6.82
CA HIS A 168 -6.50 -1.82 6.04
C HIS A 168 -6.83 -1.68 4.56
N LEU A 169 -7.84 -2.39 4.05
CA LEU A 169 -8.34 -2.23 2.68
C LEU A 169 -9.71 -1.53 2.71
N LEU A 170 -9.74 -0.31 2.18
CA LEU A 170 -10.92 0.55 2.17
C LEU A 170 -11.24 0.95 0.74
N GLN A 171 -12.52 0.99 0.37
CA GLN A 171 -12.93 1.66 -0.86
C GLN A 171 -12.72 3.17 -0.70
N PHE A 172 -12.35 3.85 -1.78
CA PHE A 172 -12.02 5.27 -1.80
C PHE A 172 -12.74 5.98 -2.94
N VAL A 173 -13.61 6.90 -2.55
CA VAL A 173 -14.50 7.63 -3.48
C VAL A 173 -13.80 8.89 -3.97
N ASP A 174 -14.05 9.25 -5.23
CA ASP A 174 -13.52 10.47 -5.87
C ASP A 174 -12.01 10.67 -5.69
N SER A 175 -11.22 9.60 -5.90
CA SER A 175 -9.79 9.57 -5.61
C SER A 175 -9.00 10.74 -6.22
N ASN A 176 -9.35 11.18 -7.43
CA ASN A 176 -8.70 12.34 -8.08
C ASN A 176 -8.84 13.63 -7.26
N ARG A 177 -9.99 13.83 -6.60
CA ARG A 177 -10.26 14.99 -5.77
C ARG A 177 -9.68 14.83 -4.37
N ASN A 178 -9.76 13.63 -3.82
CA ASN A 178 -9.51 13.37 -2.41
C ASN A 178 -8.08 12.92 -2.09
N TRP A 179 -7.31 12.46 -3.07
CA TRP A 179 -5.93 12.01 -2.87
C TRP A 179 -4.98 13.10 -2.33
N PRO A 180 -5.05 14.37 -2.80
CA PRO A 180 -4.24 15.44 -2.22
C PRO A 180 -4.54 15.69 -0.74
N SER A 181 -5.83 15.74 -0.35
CA SER A 181 -6.21 15.98 1.05
C SER A 181 -5.82 14.81 1.97
N LEU A 182 -5.79 13.59 1.43
CA LEU A 182 -5.23 12.44 2.13
C LEU A 182 -3.72 12.60 2.36
N ILE A 183 -2.96 13.02 1.34
CA ILE A 183 -1.53 13.30 1.49
C ILE A 183 -1.29 14.34 2.59
N ASP A 184 -2.03 15.45 2.55
CA ASP A 184 -1.88 16.53 3.53
C ASP A 184 -2.15 16.04 4.97
N SER A 185 -3.19 15.24 5.15
CA SER A 185 -3.50 14.62 6.45
C SER A 185 -2.37 13.69 6.93
N LEU A 186 -1.79 12.88 6.04
CA LEU A 186 -0.66 12.00 6.41
C LEU A 186 0.61 12.79 6.73
N VAL A 187 0.85 13.91 6.04
CA VAL A 187 1.97 14.82 6.34
C VAL A 187 1.79 15.46 7.71
N GLN A 188 0.57 15.87 8.07
CA GLN A 188 0.27 16.39 9.41
C GLN A 188 0.53 15.33 10.49
N THR A 189 0.04 14.10 10.29
CA THR A 189 0.32 12.98 11.21
C THR A 189 1.82 12.73 11.33
N TRP A 190 2.58 12.79 10.24
CA TRP A 190 4.04 12.66 10.33
C TRP A 190 4.69 13.82 11.10
N SER A 191 4.20 15.05 10.95
CA SER A 191 4.84 16.23 11.55
C SER A 191 4.76 16.31 13.08
N VAL A 192 3.87 15.53 13.70
CA VAL A 192 3.72 15.46 15.16
C VAL A 192 4.55 14.33 15.79
N HIS A 193 5.38 13.64 15.01
CA HIS A 193 6.26 12.55 15.43
C HIS A 193 7.70 12.73 14.92
#